data_AF-A0A7C9E2C7-F1
#
_entry.id   AF-A0A7C9E2C7-F1
#
_cell.length_a   1.000
_cell.length_b   1.000
_cell.length_c   1.000
_cell.angle_alpha   90.00
_cell.angle_beta   90.00
_cell.angle_gamma   90.00
#
_symmetry.space_group_name_H-M   'P 1'
#
loop_
_entity.id
_entity.type
_entity.pdbx_description
1 polymer ?
#
loop_
_entity_poly.entity_id
_entity_poly.type
_entity_poly.pdbx_seq_one_letter_code
_entity_poly.pdbx_strand_id
1 'polypeptide(L)'
;KAENALASQACLLRSDLEKALQDNALLYSKIDREDKLNADNKSVVTSYRAELAKRLSSLCSTVASSISQQDEQLQCVDRLCHCLLNTYNEAMIELKKKMMASKSLYISHVEALQNVVRLHKASADASLEEMSSLASGNACSIEEFLAAADDEATSIYDDLQATLSSLQREMASFARELRQRFHDSTEHMKDVSEYINQYLHGITEQLDKLGGHASEVEEIQKNSISEFQKTFEELSKSAAEKLIADMTNLITGHIQCQQEMVDERLLNLKETAIANKSSLDRHVSSMECITKDAKRKWKTFSMRVENNATDSADFSAAQHCSMELLLQQSISTAEAASKHLKRTHESVNEKCATQASAMASLVRNLSESNGQHDLEIDSARTTAEQDAVNCSQDILQELDRLSERQQEEVSGIFSSVKAQADNLEVFREEHSDQAACIEKEAEATFQQRYMDYDPTGTTPIRCESEVPSKASIESLCTMPMDALIEEFRENHPCDSVDEKESRPSLIPRSPLAELN
;
A
#
# COMPACT_ATOMS: atom_id res chain seq x y z
N LYS A 1 -166.40 -43.72 3.75
CA LYS A 1 -165.15 -44.22 4.39
C LYS A 1 -163.91 -44.14 3.47
N ALA A 2 -164.01 -43.89 2.15
CA ALA A 2 -162.87 -43.86 1.23
C ALA A 2 -162.08 -42.52 1.16
N GLU A 3 -162.70 -41.37 1.46
CA GLU A 3 -162.13 -40.04 1.21
C GLU A 3 -161.01 -39.64 2.21
N ASN A 4 -161.15 -39.97 3.50
CA ASN A 4 -160.15 -39.64 4.53
C ASN A 4 -158.82 -40.42 4.36
N ALA A 5 -158.83 -41.58 3.70
CA ALA A 5 -157.61 -42.36 3.47
C ALA A 5 -156.74 -41.74 2.37
N LEU A 6 -157.37 -41.18 1.33
CA LEU A 6 -156.68 -40.51 0.21
C LEU A 6 -155.97 -39.22 0.63
N ALA A 7 -156.59 -38.42 1.50
CA ALA A 7 -155.99 -37.18 2.00
C ALA A 7 -154.74 -37.44 2.86
N SER A 8 -154.76 -38.45 3.74
CA SER A 8 -153.59 -38.83 4.54
C SER A 8 -152.43 -39.33 3.67
N GLN A 9 -152.70 -40.10 2.61
CA GLN A 9 -151.66 -40.61 1.72
C GLN A 9 -150.99 -39.47 0.92
N ALA A 10 -151.75 -38.47 0.48
CA ALA A 10 -151.22 -37.31 -0.24
C ALA A 10 -150.31 -36.43 0.65
N CYS A 11 -150.63 -36.29 1.94
CA CYS A 11 -149.79 -35.55 2.89
C CYS A 11 -148.45 -36.22 3.17
N LEU A 12 -148.41 -37.56 3.28
CA LEU A 12 -147.15 -38.31 3.46
C LEU A 12 -146.24 -38.18 2.23
N LEU A 13 -146.80 -38.34 1.02
CA LEU A 13 -146.07 -38.14 -0.22
C LEU A 13 -145.48 -36.74 -0.36
N ARG A 14 -146.19 -35.69 0.08
CA ARG A 14 -145.67 -34.32 0.08
C ARG A 14 -144.50 -34.14 1.06
N SER A 15 -144.60 -34.69 2.26
CA SER A 15 -143.53 -34.63 3.26
C SER A 15 -142.27 -35.36 2.81
N ASP A 16 -142.41 -36.52 2.16
CA ASP A 16 -141.28 -37.27 1.60
C ASP A 16 -140.64 -36.51 0.42
N LEU A 17 -141.45 -35.86 -0.42
CA LEU A 17 -140.93 -35.05 -1.52
C LEU A 17 -140.18 -33.81 -1.03
N GLU A 18 -140.67 -33.12 0.01
CA GLU A 18 -140.00 -31.98 0.64
C GLU A 18 -138.67 -32.41 1.29
N LYS A 19 -138.64 -33.57 1.97
CA LYS A 19 -137.40 -34.13 2.53
C LYS A 19 -136.39 -34.47 1.44
N ALA A 20 -136.82 -35.10 0.34
CA ALA A 20 -135.95 -35.42 -0.80
C ALA A 20 -135.42 -34.18 -1.53
N LEU A 21 -136.19 -33.09 -1.57
CA LEU A 21 -135.75 -31.78 -2.07
C LEU A 21 -134.69 -31.17 -1.16
N GLN A 22 -134.89 -31.21 0.15
CA GLN A 22 -133.93 -30.70 1.14
C GLN A 22 -132.60 -31.49 1.10
N ASP A 23 -132.68 -32.83 1.03
CA ASP A 23 -131.50 -33.69 0.94
C ASP A 23 -130.74 -33.47 -0.38
N ASN A 24 -131.43 -33.29 -1.50
CA ASN A 24 -130.79 -32.90 -2.76
C ASN A 24 -130.09 -31.54 -2.67
N ALA A 25 -130.72 -30.54 -2.04
CA ALA A 25 -130.11 -29.22 -1.86
C ALA A 25 -128.83 -29.29 -1.00
N LEU A 26 -128.83 -30.10 0.07
CA LEU A 26 -127.63 -30.35 0.89
C LEU A 26 -126.54 -31.10 0.11
N LEU A 27 -126.93 -32.04 -0.77
CA LEU A 27 -126.00 -32.78 -1.62
C LEU A 27 -125.33 -31.87 -2.64
N TYR A 28 -126.10 -31.03 -3.35
CA TYR A 28 -125.55 -30.03 -4.28
C TYR A 28 -124.62 -29.04 -3.57
N SER A 29 -125.00 -28.53 -2.39
CA SER A 29 -124.13 -27.63 -1.62
C SER A 29 -122.83 -28.30 -1.16
N LYS A 30 -122.83 -29.62 -0.89
CA LYS A 30 -121.63 -30.37 -0.53
C LYS A 30 -120.74 -30.63 -1.75
N ILE A 31 -121.32 -30.99 -2.90
CA ILE A 31 -120.63 -31.12 -4.18
C ILE A 31 -119.96 -29.80 -4.55
N ASP A 32 -120.69 -28.68 -4.50
CA ASP A 32 -120.13 -27.35 -4.79
C ASP A 32 -118.97 -26.99 -3.85
N ARG A 33 -119.07 -27.36 -2.57
CA ARG A 33 -117.99 -27.14 -1.59
C ARG A 33 -116.78 -28.03 -1.87
N GLU A 34 -117.00 -29.27 -2.28
CA GLU A 34 -115.95 -30.23 -2.62
C GLU A 34 -115.25 -29.85 -3.93
N ASP A 35 -115.99 -29.48 -4.97
CA ASP A 35 -115.46 -28.97 -6.23
C ASP A 35 -114.63 -27.70 -6.00
N LYS A 36 -115.12 -26.80 -5.13
CA LYS A 36 -114.35 -25.62 -4.72
C LYS A 36 -113.07 -25.99 -3.97
N LEU A 37 -113.11 -26.92 -3.02
CA LEU A 37 -111.92 -27.40 -2.32
C LEU A 37 -110.92 -28.09 -3.25
N ASN A 38 -111.40 -28.89 -4.21
CA ASN A 38 -110.56 -29.55 -5.20
C ASN A 38 -109.89 -28.53 -6.14
N ALA A 39 -110.63 -27.52 -6.58
CA ALA A 39 -110.10 -26.40 -7.37
C ALA A 39 -109.07 -25.57 -6.57
N ASP A 40 -109.38 -25.24 -5.31
CA ASP A 40 -108.48 -24.51 -4.42
C ASP A 40 -107.19 -25.31 -4.18
N ASN A 41 -107.29 -26.62 -3.89
CA ASN A 41 -106.12 -27.47 -3.70
C ASN A 41 -105.28 -27.62 -4.97
N LYS A 42 -105.91 -27.79 -6.15
CA LYS A 42 -105.20 -27.76 -7.44
C LYS A 42 -104.48 -26.44 -7.68
N SER A 43 -105.10 -25.32 -7.29
CA SER A 43 -104.47 -23.99 -7.39
C SER A 43 -103.24 -23.88 -6.49
N VAL A 44 -103.28 -24.44 -5.28
CA VAL A 44 -102.15 -24.47 -4.34
C VAL A 44 -101.02 -25.36 -4.88
N VAL A 45 -101.34 -26.55 -5.40
CA VAL A 45 -100.35 -27.46 -6.00
C VAL A 45 -99.69 -26.85 -7.22
N THR A 46 -100.46 -26.25 -8.12
CA THR A 46 -99.92 -25.57 -9.32
C THR A 46 -99.09 -24.34 -8.96
N SER A 47 -99.51 -23.55 -7.98
CA SER A 47 -98.74 -22.42 -7.43
C SER A 47 -97.43 -22.90 -6.78
N TYR A 48 -97.48 -23.94 -5.96
CA TYR A 48 -96.29 -24.52 -5.34
C TYR A 48 -95.31 -25.07 -6.37
N ARG A 49 -95.79 -25.76 -7.40
CA ARG A 49 -94.96 -26.23 -8.51
C ARG A 49 -94.26 -25.07 -9.23
N ALA A 50 -94.98 -23.99 -9.52
CA ALA A 50 -94.41 -22.81 -10.16
C ALA A 50 -93.34 -22.13 -9.27
N GLU A 51 -93.60 -22.01 -7.97
CA GLU A 51 -92.63 -21.47 -7.02
C GLU A 51 -91.42 -22.40 -6.84
N LEU A 52 -91.61 -23.72 -6.80
CA LEU A 52 -90.52 -24.69 -6.74
C LEU A 52 -89.61 -24.59 -7.97
N ALA A 53 -90.17 -24.59 -9.17
CA ALA A 53 -89.41 -24.43 -10.41
C ALA A 53 -88.63 -23.10 -10.43
N LYS A 54 -89.27 -22.01 -10.01
CA LYS A 54 -88.62 -20.69 -9.88
C LYS A 54 -87.48 -20.70 -8.87
N ARG A 55 -87.67 -21.33 -7.71
CA ARG A 55 -86.63 -21.45 -6.66
C ARG A 55 -85.48 -22.32 -7.13
N LEU A 56 -85.76 -23.44 -7.79
CA LEU A 56 -84.75 -24.35 -8.34
C LEU A 56 -83.93 -23.67 -9.44
N SER A 57 -84.59 -22.96 -10.35
CA SER A 57 -83.93 -22.17 -11.40
C SER A 57 -83.07 -21.05 -10.81
N SER A 58 -83.56 -20.33 -9.81
CA SER A 58 -82.78 -19.32 -9.09
C SER A 58 -81.56 -19.93 -8.41
N LEU A 59 -81.71 -21.08 -7.73
CA LEU A 59 -80.60 -21.79 -7.10
C LEU A 59 -79.55 -22.23 -8.12
N CYS A 60 -79.99 -22.85 -9.24
CA CYS A 60 -79.10 -23.23 -10.34
C CYS A 60 -78.35 -22.03 -10.91
N SER A 61 -79.01 -20.88 -11.07
CA SER A 61 -78.37 -19.66 -11.55
C SER A 61 -77.32 -19.13 -10.57
N THR A 62 -77.61 -19.15 -9.26
CA THR A 62 -76.69 -18.72 -8.21
C THR A 62 -75.47 -19.64 -8.17
N VAL A 63 -75.68 -20.96 -8.18
CA VAL A 63 -74.59 -21.95 -8.21
C VAL A 63 -73.76 -21.81 -9.48
N ALA A 64 -74.38 -21.67 -10.66
CA ALA A 64 -73.65 -21.45 -11.90
C ALA A 64 -72.82 -20.16 -11.88
N SER A 65 -73.35 -19.06 -11.33
CA SER A 65 -72.62 -17.81 -11.17
C SER A 65 -71.44 -17.96 -10.19
N SER A 66 -71.64 -18.69 -9.09
CA SER A 66 -70.60 -18.96 -8.09
C SER A 66 -69.48 -19.82 -8.66
N ILE A 67 -69.81 -20.88 -9.41
CA ILE A 67 -68.81 -21.75 -10.07
C ILE A 67 -68.04 -20.94 -11.11
N SER A 68 -68.71 -20.10 -11.91
CA SER A 68 -68.05 -19.24 -12.91
C SER A 68 -67.09 -18.25 -12.25
N GLN A 69 -67.50 -17.66 -11.13
CA GLN A 69 -66.64 -16.77 -10.34
C GLN A 69 -65.42 -17.51 -9.76
N GLN A 70 -65.61 -18.73 -9.25
CA GLN A 70 -64.50 -19.56 -8.75
C GLN A 70 -63.55 -19.98 -9.87
N ASP A 71 -64.05 -20.32 -11.05
CA ASP A 71 -63.21 -20.63 -12.22
C ASP A 71 -62.35 -19.42 -12.64
N GLU A 72 -62.94 -18.22 -12.71
CA GLU A 72 -62.19 -16.99 -12.97
C GLU A 72 -61.09 -16.73 -11.92
N GLN A 73 -61.38 -17.02 -10.64
CA GLN A 73 -60.40 -16.91 -9.57
C GLN A 73 -59.25 -17.93 -9.72
N LEU A 74 -59.55 -19.19 -10.05
CA LEU A 74 -58.53 -20.22 -10.30
C LEU A 74 -57.64 -19.84 -11.49
N GLN A 75 -58.21 -19.36 -12.58
CA GLN A 75 -57.45 -18.85 -13.73
C GLN A 75 -56.61 -17.61 -13.35
N CYS A 76 -57.08 -16.77 -12.42
CA CYS A 76 -56.31 -15.64 -11.92
C CYS A 76 -55.08 -16.11 -11.13
N VAL A 77 -55.25 -17.09 -10.24
CA VAL A 77 -54.14 -17.71 -9.50
C VAL A 77 -53.13 -18.33 -10.46
N ASP A 78 -53.59 -19.06 -11.48
CA ASP A 78 -52.73 -19.67 -12.50
C ASP A 78 -51.88 -18.63 -13.24
N ARG A 79 -52.49 -17.52 -13.68
CA ARG A 79 -51.78 -16.40 -14.32
C ARG A 79 -50.78 -15.72 -13.38
N LEU A 80 -51.15 -15.52 -12.12
CA LEU A 80 -50.26 -14.91 -11.12
C LEU A 80 -49.04 -15.80 -10.85
N CYS A 81 -49.23 -17.11 -10.70
CA CYS A 81 -48.15 -18.08 -10.53
C CYS A 81 -47.19 -18.08 -11.72
N HIS A 82 -47.71 -18.08 -12.95
CA HIS A 82 -46.88 -17.98 -14.16
C HIS A 82 -46.08 -16.67 -14.19
N CYS A 83 -46.72 -15.53 -13.89
CA CYS A 83 -46.05 -14.23 -13.89
C CYS A 83 -44.93 -14.14 -12.84
N LEU A 84 -45.21 -14.60 -11.61
CA LEU A 84 -44.23 -14.68 -10.53
C LEU A 84 -43.06 -15.61 -10.87
N LEU A 85 -43.33 -16.78 -11.48
CA LEU A 85 -42.29 -17.71 -11.87
C LEU A 85 -41.38 -17.12 -12.98
N ASN A 86 -41.97 -16.46 -13.98
CA ASN A 86 -41.20 -15.81 -15.04
C ASN A 86 -40.31 -14.69 -14.49
N THR A 87 -40.87 -13.79 -13.69
CA THR A 87 -40.10 -12.69 -13.07
C THR A 87 -39.01 -13.21 -12.13
N TYR A 88 -39.30 -14.27 -11.36
CA TYR A 88 -38.30 -14.95 -10.54
C TYR A 88 -37.16 -15.53 -11.39
N ASN A 89 -37.46 -16.27 -12.46
CA ASN A 89 -36.47 -16.87 -13.33
C ASN A 89 -35.58 -15.83 -14.01
N GLU A 90 -36.16 -14.73 -14.49
CA GLU A 90 -35.41 -13.60 -15.06
C GLU A 90 -34.46 -12.98 -14.02
N ALA A 91 -34.95 -12.71 -12.81
CA ALA A 91 -34.15 -12.17 -11.72
C ALA A 91 -33.01 -13.12 -11.32
N MET A 92 -33.26 -14.43 -11.29
CA MET A 92 -32.25 -15.43 -10.97
C MET A 92 -31.15 -15.52 -12.03
N ILE A 93 -31.50 -15.46 -13.32
CA ILE A 93 -30.53 -15.44 -14.41
C ILE A 93 -29.63 -14.19 -14.30
N GLU A 94 -30.23 -13.01 -14.08
CA GLU A 94 -29.46 -11.77 -13.95
C GLU A 94 -28.57 -11.79 -12.69
N LEU A 95 -29.05 -12.36 -11.57
CA LEU A 95 -28.26 -12.49 -10.35
C LEU A 95 -27.06 -13.41 -10.55
N LYS A 96 -27.22 -14.56 -11.20
CA LYS A 96 -26.10 -15.47 -11.55
C LYS A 96 -25.09 -14.78 -12.46
N LYS A 97 -25.55 -14.03 -13.46
CA LYS A 97 -24.68 -13.25 -14.36
C LYS A 97 -23.89 -12.18 -13.60
N LYS A 98 -24.55 -11.43 -12.72
CA LYS A 98 -23.91 -10.42 -11.85
C LYS A 98 -22.88 -11.07 -10.92
N MET A 99 -23.16 -12.25 -10.39
CA MET A 99 -22.23 -13.00 -9.53
C MET A 99 -20.96 -13.40 -10.30
N MET A 100 -21.11 -13.94 -11.51
CA MET A 100 -19.97 -14.27 -12.38
C MET A 100 -19.16 -13.04 -12.79
N ALA A 101 -19.81 -11.93 -13.10
CA ALA A 101 -19.15 -10.66 -13.39
C ALA A 101 -18.38 -10.13 -12.18
N SER A 102 -18.96 -10.21 -10.98
CA SER A 102 -18.32 -9.80 -9.73
C SER A 102 -17.06 -10.61 -9.44
N LYS A 103 -17.10 -11.94 -9.61
CA LYS A 103 -15.91 -12.80 -9.49
C LYS A 103 -14.82 -12.39 -10.48
N SER A 104 -15.18 -12.21 -11.74
CA SER A 104 -14.21 -11.86 -12.79
C SER A 104 -13.56 -10.50 -12.51
N LEU A 105 -14.34 -9.52 -12.05
CA LEU A 105 -13.85 -8.20 -11.66
C LEU A 105 -12.91 -8.29 -10.45
N TYR A 106 -13.25 -9.08 -9.43
CA TYR A 106 -12.40 -9.30 -8.26
C TYR A 106 -11.04 -9.88 -8.64
N ILE A 107 -11.01 -10.98 -9.42
CA ILE A 107 -9.77 -11.61 -9.88
C ILE A 107 -8.93 -10.60 -10.67
N SER A 108 -9.53 -9.88 -11.61
CA SER A 108 -8.84 -8.85 -12.39
C SER A 108 -8.25 -7.73 -11.51
N HIS A 109 -8.96 -7.30 -10.45
CA HIS A 109 -8.44 -6.28 -9.53
C HIS A 109 -7.25 -6.78 -8.71
N VAL A 110 -7.28 -8.02 -8.22
CA VAL A 110 -6.14 -8.58 -7.48
C VAL A 110 -4.93 -8.78 -8.41
N GLU A 111 -5.16 -9.20 -9.66
CA GLU A 111 -4.11 -9.26 -10.68
C GLU A 111 -3.51 -7.87 -10.97
N ALA A 112 -4.35 -6.84 -11.11
CA ALA A 112 -3.89 -5.47 -11.29
C ALA A 112 -3.03 -4.97 -10.13
N LEU A 113 -3.41 -5.29 -8.87
CA LEU A 113 -2.61 -4.98 -7.69
C LEU A 113 -1.23 -5.65 -7.74
N GLN A 114 -1.18 -6.93 -8.13
CA GLN A 114 0.09 -7.62 -8.28
C GLN A 114 0.97 -6.99 -9.36
N ASN A 115 0.39 -6.58 -10.49
CA ASN A 115 1.15 -5.93 -11.56
C ASN A 115 1.77 -4.60 -11.10
N VAL A 116 1.08 -3.84 -10.24
CA VAL A 116 1.65 -2.64 -9.60
C VAL A 116 2.83 -3.01 -8.69
N VAL A 117 2.71 -4.07 -7.88
CA VAL A 117 3.81 -4.56 -7.03
C VAL A 117 5.02 -4.97 -7.87
N ARG A 118 4.81 -5.71 -8.97
CA ARG A 118 5.89 -6.11 -9.90
C ARG A 118 6.55 -4.90 -10.56
N LEU A 119 5.77 -3.88 -10.93
CA LEU A 119 6.31 -2.65 -11.49
C LEU A 119 7.17 -1.90 -10.45
N HIS A 120 6.71 -1.79 -9.20
CA HIS A 120 7.49 -1.20 -8.11
C HIS A 120 8.77 -1.98 -7.85
N LYS A 121 8.72 -3.31 -7.83
CA LYS A 121 9.90 -4.18 -7.72
C LYS A 121 10.89 -3.91 -8.85
N ALA A 122 10.45 -3.96 -10.10
CA ALA A 122 11.32 -3.71 -11.25
C ALA A 122 11.95 -2.31 -11.22
N SER A 123 11.18 -1.28 -10.82
CA SER A 123 11.68 0.08 -10.67
C SER A 123 12.67 0.21 -9.51
N ALA A 124 12.41 -0.44 -8.38
CA ALA A 124 13.29 -0.42 -7.22
C ALA A 124 14.61 -1.14 -7.52
N ASP A 125 14.55 -2.32 -8.14
CA ASP A 125 15.72 -3.10 -8.54
C ASP A 125 16.58 -2.34 -9.56
N ALA A 126 15.95 -1.69 -10.56
CA ALA A 126 16.68 -0.85 -11.50
C ALA A 126 17.43 0.31 -10.82
N SER A 127 16.78 1.03 -9.90
CA SER A 127 17.41 2.11 -9.13
C SER A 127 18.53 1.61 -8.22
N LEU A 128 18.37 0.43 -7.61
CA LEU A 128 19.38 -0.18 -6.76
C LEU A 128 20.62 -0.62 -7.57
N GLU A 129 20.42 -1.18 -8.76
CA GLU A 129 21.51 -1.52 -9.68
C GLU A 129 22.24 -0.27 -10.17
N GLU A 130 21.52 0.82 -10.47
CA GLU A 130 22.13 2.13 -10.80
C GLU A 130 22.99 2.64 -9.64
N MET A 131 22.49 2.56 -8.39
CA MET A 131 23.27 2.93 -7.20
C MET A 131 24.53 2.06 -7.03
N SER A 132 24.44 0.76 -7.29
CA SER A 132 25.61 -0.14 -7.23
C SER A 132 26.63 0.21 -8.30
N SER A 133 26.18 0.46 -9.53
CA SER A 133 27.02 0.89 -10.65
C SER A 133 27.71 2.22 -10.36
N LEU A 134 27.00 3.21 -9.84
CA LEU A 134 27.57 4.50 -9.43
C LEU A 134 28.59 4.34 -8.30
N ALA A 135 28.33 3.48 -7.32
CA ALA A 135 29.28 3.21 -6.23
C ALA A 135 30.58 2.57 -6.75
N SER A 136 30.47 1.59 -7.64
CA SER A 136 31.63 0.97 -8.30
C SER A 136 32.36 1.96 -9.21
N GLY A 137 31.62 2.74 -10.00
CA GLY A 137 32.19 3.75 -10.89
C GLY A 137 32.93 4.84 -10.13
N ASN A 138 32.40 5.29 -8.99
CA ASN A 138 33.09 6.26 -8.12
C ASN A 138 34.37 5.66 -7.51
N ALA A 139 34.34 4.39 -7.09
CA ALA A 139 35.55 3.72 -6.58
C ALA A 139 36.64 3.64 -7.67
N CYS A 140 36.28 3.24 -8.89
CA CYS A 140 37.22 3.21 -10.02
C CYS A 140 37.73 4.62 -10.39
N SER A 141 36.85 5.63 -10.43
CA SER A 141 37.25 7.00 -10.76
C SER A 141 38.21 7.59 -9.72
N ILE A 142 38.02 7.28 -8.43
CA ILE A 142 38.97 7.67 -7.38
C ILE A 142 40.30 6.93 -7.55
N GLU A 143 40.27 5.63 -7.84
CA GLU A 143 41.49 4.85 -8.09
C GLU A 143 42.28 5.39 -9.29
N GLU A 144 41.61 5.70 -10.40
CA GLU A 144 42.23 6.32 -11.59
C GLU A 144 42.82 7.70 -11.28
N PHE A 145 42.10 8.53 -10.52
CA PHE A 145 42.58 9.85 -10.10
C PHE A 145 43.83 9.75 -9.21
N LEU A 146 43.82 8.82 -8.25
CA LEU A 146 44.96 8.58 -7.36
C LEU A 146 46.15 7.99 -8.12
N ALA A 147 45.93 7.10 -9.09
CA ALA A 147 46.99 6.56 -9.94
C ALA A 147 47.67 7.66 -10.77
N ALA A 148 46.89 8.56 -11.38
CA ALA A 148 47.44 9.70 -12.09
C ALA A 148 48.22 10.65 -11.17
N ALA A 149 47.72 10.88 -9.96
CA ALA A 149 48.42 11.67 -8.94
C ALA A 149 49.71 10.99 -8.44
N ASP A 150 49.73 9.65 -8.36
CA ASP A 150 50.91 8.87 -7.99
C ASP A 150 52.04 8.99 -9.02
N ASP A 151 51.71 9.00 -10.31
CA ASP A 151 52.71 9.19 -11.38
C ASP A 151 53.39 10.56 -11.26
N GLU A 152 52.61 11.63 -11.08
CA GLU A 152 53.13 12.99 -10.89
C GLU A 152 53.92 13.11 -9.58
N ALA A 153 53.39 12.59 -8.47
CA ALA A 153 54.06 12.62 -7.19
C ALA A 153 55.39 11.85 -7.22
N THR A 154 55.42 10.67 -7.85
CA THR A 154 56.64 9.87 -8.01
C THR A 154 57.70 10.65 -8.77
N SER A 155 57.33 11.30 -9.89
CA SER A 155 58.25 12.17 -10.64
C SER A 155 58.82 13.30 -9.78
N ILE A 156 57.98 13.97 -8.97
CA ILE A 156 58.43 15.06 -8.09
C ILE A 156 59.40 14.54 -7.01
N TYR A 157 59.11 13.37 -6.42
CA TYR A 157 59.97 12.78 -5.40
C TYR A 157 61.30 12.29 -5.98
N ASP A 158 61.29 11.71 -7.18
CA ASP A 158 62.50 11.29 -7.90
C ASP A 158 63.39 12.50 -8.22
N ASP A 159 62.81 13.60 -8.72
CA ASP A 159 63.52 14.85 -8.99
C ASP A 159 64.09 15.49 -7.71
N LEU A 160 63.30 15.50 -6.62
CA LEU A 160 63.74 16.00 -5.32
C LEU A 160 64.89 15.15 -4.78
N GLN A 161 64.79 13.83 -4.86
CA GLN A 161 65.83 12.91 -4.41
C GLN A 161 67.11 13.07 -5.25
N ALA A 162 66.99 13.23 -6.56
CA ALA A 162 68.11 13.50 -7.45
C ALA A 162 68.79 14.83 -7.10
N THR A 163 68.01 15.88 -6.86
CA THR A 163 68.51 17.21 -6.49
C THR A 163 69.22 17.20 -5.14
N LEU A 164 68.63 16.58 -4.12
CA LEU A 164 69.24 16.44 -2.79
C LEU A 164 70.53 15.63 -2.84
N SER A 165 70.55 14.55 -3.64
CA SER A 165 71.74 13.72 -3.85
C SER A 165 72.85 14.49 -4.58
N SER A 166 72.50 15.34 -5.54
CA SER A 166 73.47 16.23 -6.21
C SER A 166 74.04 17.25 -5.24
N LEU A 167 73.17 17.90 -4.45
CA LEU A 167 73.57 18.90 -3.46
C LEU A 167 74.50 18.31 -2.39
N GLN A 168 74.22 17.08 -1.93
CA GLN A 168 75.10 16.35 -1.02
C GLN A 168 76.48 16.11 -1.64
N ARG A 169 76.53 15.68 -2.90
CA ARG A 169 77.80 15.45 -3.62
C ARG A 169 78.59 16.74 -3.82
N GLU A 170 77.92 17.82 -4.22
CA GLU A 170 78.51 19.13 -4.40
C GLU A 170 79.05 19.69 -3.08
N MET A 171 78.28 19.60 -1.99
CA MET A 171 78.70 20.01 -0.64
C MET A 171 79.94 19.25 -0.17
N ALA A 172 79.96 17.92 -0.37
CA ALA A 172 81.11 17.09 -0.05
C ALA A 172 82.36 17.47 -0.87
N SER A 173 82.18 17.82 -2.15
CA SER A 173 83.26 18.29 -3.01
C SER A 173 83.80 19.66 -2.59
N PHE A 174 82.89 20.61 -2.28
CA PHE A 174 83.21 21.95 -1.83
C PHE A 174 83.96 21.93 -0.50
N ALA A 175 83.50 21.13 0.46
CA ALA A 175 84.18 20.99 1.74
C ALA A 175 85.55 20.29 1.62
N ARG A 176 85.74 19.42 0.63
CA ARG A 176 87.06 18.85 0.32
C ARG A 176 87.99 19.91 -0.25
N GLU A 177 87.50 20.72 -1.19
CA GLU A 177 88.27 21.82 -1.79
C GLU A 177 88.66 22.88 -0.75
N LEU A 178 87.75 23.29 0.13
CA LEU A 178 88.06 24.24 1.21
C LEU A 178 89.13 23.69 2.15
N ARG A 179 89.02 22.43 2.58
CA ARG A 179 90.05 21.79 3.41
C ARG A 179 91.41 21.76 2.70
N GLN A 180 91.43 21.46 1.39
CA GLN A 180 92.66 21.49 0.60
C GLN A 180 93.26 22.90 0.53
N ARG A 181 92.46 23.93 0.24
CA ARG A 181 92.94 25.32 0.18
C ARG A 181 93.50 25.81 1.50
N PHE A 182 92.87 25.48 2.63
CA PHE A 182 93.42 25.81 3.95
C PHE A 182 94.73 25.07 4.22
N HIS A 183 94.80 23.78 3.86
CA HIS A 183 96.03 23.00 3.97
C HIS A 183 97.17 23.60 3.13
N ASP A 184 96.91 23.90 1.86
CA ASP A 184 97.88 24.53 0.95
C ASP A 184 98.34 25.89 1.48
N SER A 185 97.43 26.70 2.04
CA SER A 185 97.77 27.98 2.66
C SER A 185 98.66 27.83 3.89
N THR A 186 98.40 26.82 4.73
CA THR A 186 99.21 26.53 5.91
C THR A 186 100.61 26.05 5.51
N GLU A 187 100.71 25.14 4.54
CA GLU A 187 102.01 24.69 4.01
C GLU A 187 102.78 25.85 3.36
N HIS A 188 102.13 26.70 2.55
CA HIS A 188 102.77 27.88 1.98
C HIS A 188 103.27 28.86 3.05
N MET A 189 102.48 29.09 4.10
CA MET A 189 102.89 29.93 5.23
C MET A 189 104.11 29.34 5.96
N LYS A 190 104.15 28.03 6.12
CA LYS A 190 105.27 27.29 6.73
C LYS A 190 106.54 27.45 5.90
N ASP A 191 106.45 27.29 4.57
CA ASP A 191 107.57 27.52 3.64
C ASP A 191 108.10 28.96 3.73
N VAL A 192 107.22 29.96 3.69
CA VAL A 192 107.59 31.39 3.82
C VAL A 192 108.22 31.65 5.19
N SER A 193 107.69 31.02 6.23
CA SER A 193 108.23 31.15 7.59
C SER A 193 109.62 30.54 7.72
N GLU A 194 109.83 29.37 7.13
CA GLU A 194 111.14 28.73 7.08
C GLU A 194 112.14 29.60 6.31
N TYR A 195 111.77 30.11 5.14
CA TYR A 195 112.60 31.02 4.34
C TYR A 195 112.99 32.30 5.11
N ILE A 196 112.04 32.99 5.74
CA ILE A 196 112.32 34.22 6.50
C ILE A 196 113.17 33.93 7.74
N ASN A 197 112.93 32.80 8.43
CA ASN A 197 113.76 32.40 9.55
C ASN A 197 115.21 32.10 9.12
N GLN A 198 115.41 31.42 7.99
CA GLN A 198 116.73 31.18 7.40
C GLN A 198 117.41 32.50 7.02
N TYR A 199 116.70 33.43 6.38
CA TYR A 199 117.22 34.75 6.01
C TYR A 199 117.66 35.58 7.23
N LEU A 200 116.81 35.67 8.27
CA LEU A 200 117.15 36.38 9.51
C LEU A 200 118.30 35.72 10.29
N HIS A 201 118.41 34.39 10.22
CA HIS A 201 119.55 33.67 10.77
C HIS A 201 120.85 34.03 10.05
N GLY A 202 120.83 34.06 8.72
CA GLY A 202 121.98 34.48 7.90
C GLY A 202 122.44 35.91 8.21
N ILE A 203 121.51 36.86 8.43
CA ILE A 203 121.88 38.22 8.88
C ILE A 203 122.59 38.19 10.23
N THR A 204 122.10 37.38 11.17
CA THR A 204 122.72 37.24 12.50
C THR A 204 124.14 36.72 12.39
N GLU A 205 124.38 35.68 11.58
CA GLU A 205 125.73 35.15 11.34
C GLU A 205 126.67 36.18 10.69
N GLN A 206 126.16 37.01 9.76
CA GLN A 206 126.96 38.07 9.14
C GLN A 206 127.29 39.18 10.15
N LEU A 207 126.38 39.50 11.07
CA LEU A 207 126.64 40.44 12.15
C LEU A 207 127.69 39.92 13.12
N ASP A 208 127.66 38.63 13.46
CA ASP A 208 128.68 37.99 14.29
C ASP A 208 130.06 38.03 13.61
N LYS A 209 130.11 37.75 12.29
CA LYS A 209 131.34 37.88 11.49
C LYS A 209 131.85 39.33 11.43
N LEU A 210 130.96 40.30 11.25
CA LEU A 210 131.32 41.73 11.21
C LEU A 210 131.83 42.21 12.57
N GLY A 211 131.22 41.79 13.68
CA GLY A 211 131.72 42.06 15.04
C GLY A 211 133.06 41.39 15.32
N GLY A 212 133.25 40.16 14.84
CA GLY A 212 134.55 39.47 14.86
C GLY A 212 135.61 40.23 14.08
N HIS A 213 135.30 40.67 12.86
CA HIS A 213 136.21 41.44 12.02
C HIS A 213 136.53 42.83 12.60
N ALA A 214 135.55 43.48 13.23
CA ALA A 214 135.76 44.75 13.96
C ALA A 214 136.77 44.59 15.10
N SER A 215 136.69 43.48 15.85
CA SER A 215 137.62 43.15 16.93
C SER A 215 139.02 42.83 16.40
N GLU A 216 139.11 42.14 15.26
CA GLU A 216 140.37 41.84 14.58
C GLU A 216 141.06 43.11 14.07
N VAL A 217 140.32 44.02 13.42
CA VAL A 217 140.86 45.30 12.93
C VAL A 217 141.31 46.20 14.07
N GLU A 218 140.57 46.26 15.19
CA GLU A 218 141.02 47.00 16.38
C GLU A 218 142.33 46.42 16.93
N GLU A 219 142.44 45.10 17.08
CA GLU A 219 143.67 44.48 17.56
C GLU A 219 144.83 44.68 16.57
N ILE A 220 144.60 44.61 15.25
CA ILE A 220 145.63 44.94 14.25
C ILE A 220 146.05 46.41 14.37
N GLN A 221 145.11 47.36 14.46
CA GLN A 221 145.43 48.79 14.61
C GLN A 221 146.17 49.05 15.92
N LYS A 222 145.74 48.45 17.02
CA LYS A 222 146.38 48.56 18.34
C LYS A 222 147.78 47.96 18.35
N ASN A 223 147.97 46.80 17.72
CA ASN A 223 149.28 46.17 17.59
C ASN A 223 150.20 46.95 16.65
N SER A 224 149.70 47.47 15.53
CA SER A 224 150.46 48.35 14.63
C SER A 224 150.84 49.68 15.29
N ILE A 225 149.95 50.28 16.09
CA ILE A 225 150.22 51.47 16.90
C ILE A 225 151.26 51.16 17.99
N SER A 226 151.15 50.01 18.66
CA SER A 226 152.11 49.54 19.68
C SER A 226 153.48 49.21 19.08
N GLU A 227 153.51 48.60 17.90
CA GLU A 227 154.73 48.27 17.16
C GLU A 227 155.40 49.54 16.61
N PHE A 228 154.63 50.51 16.13
CA PHE A 228 155.11 51.85 15.81
C PHE A 228 155.66 52.56 17.06
N GLN A 229 154.96 52.52 18.19
CA GLN A 229 155.43 53.07 19.46
C GLN A 229 156.75 52.42 19.90
N LYS A 230 156.85 51.10 19.82
CA LYS A 230 158.04 50.33 20.19
C LYS A 230 159.22 50.64 19.25
N THR A 231 159.01 50.64 17.95
CA THR A 231 160.07 50.99 16.97
C THR A 231 160.51 52.45 17.10
N PHE A 232 159.60 53.36 17.45
CA PHE A 232 159.93 54.77 17.75
C PHE A 232 160.70 54.92 19.07
N GLU A 233 160.30 54.21 20.14
CA GLU A 233 161.07 54.14 21.39
C GLU A 233 162.45 53.49 21.20
N GLU A 234 162.58 52.49 20.33
CA GLU A 234 163.84 51.83 20.02
C GLU A 234 164.76 52.70 19.14
N LEU A 235 164.19 53.55 18.26
CA LEU A 235 164.92 54.61 17.53
C LEU A 235 165.33 55.79 18.44
N SER A 236 164.51 56.16 19.42
CA SER A 236 164.83 57.23 20.38
C SER A 236 165.94 56.82 21.37
N LYS A 237 166.09 55.52 21.64
CA LYS A 237 167.12 54.97 22.53
C LYS A 237 168.47 54.68 21.86
N SER A 238 168.56 54.75 20.52
CA SER A 238 169.74 54.38 19.71
C SER A 238 170.25 55.53 18.82
N ALA A 239 170.01 56.78 19.19
CA ALA A 239 170.52 57.97 18.51
C ALA A 239 171.14 58.98 19.49
N ALA A 240 171.87 58.48 20.50
CA ALA A 240 172.57 59.29 21.50
C ALA A 240 174.07 58.95 21.69
N GLU A 241 174.68 58.11 20.85
CA GLU A 241 176.11 57.74 20.96
C GLU A 241 176.83 57.69 19.60
N LYS A 242 177.02 58.85 18.93
CA LYS A 242 178.23 59.20 18.13
C LYS A 242 178.19 60.63 17.56
N LEU A 243 177.97 61.67 18.39
CA LEU A 243 178.46 63.04 18.12
C LEU A 243 178.51 63.88 19.41
N ILE A 244 179.03 63.27 20.48
CA ILE A 244 179.45 63.95 21.71
C ILE A 244 180.85 64.53 21.45
N ALA A 245 180.94 65.61 20.66
CA ALA A 245 182.20 66.36 20.51
C ALA A 245 182.04 67.83 20.08
N ASP A 246 180.87 68.28 19.61
CA ASP A 246 180.61 69.70 19.33
C ASP A 246 179.31 70.18 20.01
N MET A 247 179.49 70.62 21.26
CA MET A 247 178.72 71.63 22.00
C MET A 247 177.17 71.54 21.87
N THR A 248 176.48 70.85 22.76
CA THR A 248 176.27 71.26 24.17
C THR A 248 175.99 72.76 24.30
N ASN A 249 174.83 73.22 23.78
CA ASN A 249 173.78 73.90 24.57
C ASN A 249 172.80 74.70 23.69
N LEU A 250 171.86 74.01 23.02
CA LEU A 250 170.42 74.38 22.97
C LEU A 250 169.54 73.32 22.26
N ILE A 251 170.04 72.09 22.11
CA ILE A 251 169.29 70.89 21.66
C ILE A 251 168.46 70.27 22.80
N THR A 252 168.44 70.89 23.99
CA THR A 252 167.66 70.45 25.15
C THR A 252 166.17 70.83 25.07
N GLY A 253 165.78 71.80 24.25
CA GLY A 253 164.37 72.23 24.10
C GLY A 253 163.59 71.56 22.96
N HIS A 254 164.28 71.10 21.91
CA HIS A 254 163.61 70.57 20.71
C HIS A 254 163.21 69.09 20.85
N ILE A 255 163.98 68.29 21.59
CA ILE A 255 163.71 66.85 21.77
C ILE A 255 162.48 66.61 22.67
N GLN A 256 162.23 67.47 23.66
CA GLN A 256 161.05 67.36 24.52
C GLN A 256 159.75 67.75 23.78
N CYS A 257 159.81 68.72 22.87
CA CYS A 257 158.65 69.16 22.08
C CYS A 257 158.25 68.15 20.98
N GLN A 258 159.19 67.36 20.45
CA GLN A 258 158.88 66.29 19.48
C GLN A 258 158.24 65.05 20.12
N GLN A 259 158.57 64.74 21.37
CA GLN A 259 158.01 63.58 22.09
C GLN A 259 156.52 63.82 22.44
N GLU A 260 156.18 65.01 22.94
CA GLU A 260 154.79 65.38 23.26
C GLU A 260 153.87 65.39 22.03
N MET A 261 154.35 65.85 20.87
CA MET A 261 153.54 65.94 19.64
C MET A 261 153.23 64.56 19.01
N VAL A 262 154.14 63.58 19.16
CA VAL A 262 153.93 62.20 18.67
C VAL A 262 153.05 61.41 19.63
N ASP A 263 153.25 61.57 20.94
CA ASP A 263 152.41 60.95 21.96
C ASP A 263 150.96 61.44 21.89
N GLU A 264 150.74 62.75 21.66
CA GLU A 264 149.39 63.30 21.47
C GLU A 264 148.73 62.78 20.18
N ARG A 265 149.49 62.61 19.08
CA ARG A 265 148.98 62.04 17.84
C ARG A 265 148.67 60.55 17.95
N LEU A 266 149.49 59.77 18.68
CA LEU A 266 149.26 58.34 18.93
C LEU A 266 148.06 58.12 19.86
N LEU A 267 147.91 58.95 20.89
CA LEU A 267 146.74 58.96 21.76
C LEU A 267 145.47 59.22 20.93
N ASN A 268 145.47 60.28 20.10
CA ASN A 268 144.35 60.60 19.23
C ASN A 268 144.03 59.46 18.22
N LEU A 269 145.04 58.79 17.67
CA LEU A 269 144.86 57.65 16.76
C LEU A 269 144.26 56.43 17.47
N LYS A 270 144.74 56.14 18.68
CA LYS A 270 144.22 55.06 19.53
C LYS A 270 142.79 55.36 19.98
N GLU A 271 142.50 56.60 20.36
CA GLU A 271 141.16 57.07 20.67
C GLU A 271 140.25 57.02 19.43
N THR A 272 140.75 57.35 18.23
CA THR A 272 139.99 57.22 16.98
C THR A 272 139.71 55.76 16.62
N ALA A 273 140.67 54.86 16.83
CA ALA A 273 140.48 53.41 16.63
C ALA A 273 139.43 52.83 17.60
N ILE A 274 139.51 53.21 18.88
CA ILE A 274 138.51 52.84 19.90
C ILE A 274 137.15 53.46 19.58
N ALA A 275 137.09 54.73 19.15
CA ALA A 275 135.86 55.40 18.74
C ALA A 275 135.22 54.72 17.52
N ASN A 276 136.00 54.36 16.51
CA ASN A 276 135.53 53.63 15.34
C ASN A 276 135.00 52.23 15.71
N LYS A 277 135.71 51.50 16.58
CA LYS A 277 135.20 50.23 17.11
C LYS A 277 133.90 50.43 17.86
N SER A 278 133.85 51.34 18.83
CA SER A 278 132.65 51.59 19.63
C SER A 278 131.45 52.00 18.76
N SER A 279 131.69 52.72 17.67
CA SER A 279 130.67 53.07 16.68
C SER A 279 130.21 51.84 15.88
N LEU A 280 131.12 51.00 15.41
CA LEU A 280 130.80 49.78 14.67
C LEU A 280 130.09 48.74 15.56
N ASP A 281 130.54 48.54 16.79
CA ASP A 281 129.89 47.69 17.80
C ASP A 281 128.48 48.21 18.12
N ARG A 282 128.29 49.54 18.20
CA ARG A 282 126.96 50.16 18.36
C ARG A 282 126.05 49.86 17.16
N HIS A 283 126.58 49.91 15.94
CA HIS A 283 125.81 49.55 14.73
C HIS A 283 125.50 48.04 14.65
N VAL A 284 126.46 47.16 14.99
CA VAL A 284 126.28 45.71 15.10
C VAL A 284 125.22 45.39 16.15
N SER A 285 125.32 45.95 17.37
CA SER A 285 124.35 45.76 18.46
C SER A 285 122.96 46.27 18.09
N SER A 286 122.88 47.41 17.40
CA SER A 286 121.61 47.96 16.92
C SER A 286 120.98 47.05 15.87
N MET A 287 121.76 46.55 14.90
CA MET A 287 121.25 45.66 13.85
C MET A 287 120.89 44.27 14.41
N GLU A 288 121.63 43.77 15.41
CA GLU A 288 121.30 42.54 16.11
C GLU A 288 119.96 42.69 16.87
N CYS A 289 119.75 43.82 17.54
CA CYS A 289 118.48 44.15 18.19
C CYS A 289 117.32 44.20 17.19
N ILE A 290 117.50 44.88 16.05
CA ILE A 290 116.51 44.94 14.96
C ILE A 290 116.22 43.53 14.41
N THR A 291 117.24 42.71 14.21
CA THR A 291 117.11 41.34 13.67
C THR A 291 116.38 40.43 14.67
N LYS A 292 116.69 40.52 15.97
CA LYS A 292 115.98 39.81 17.04
C LYS A 292 114.52 40.25 17.16
N ASP A 293 114.25 41.55 17.08
CA ASP A 293 112.88 42.08 17.09
C ASP A 293 112.09 41.62 15.87
N ALA A 294 112.69 41.69 14.67
CA ALA A 294 112.10 41.18 13.43
C ALA A 294 111.79 39.68 13.52
N LYS A 295 112.71 38.86 14.05
CA LYS A 295 112.50 37.42 14.27
C LYS A 295 111.34 37.15 15.23
N ARG A 296 111.26 37.89 16.33
CA ARG A 296 110.16 37.77 17.29
C ARG A 296 108.82 38.15 16.65
N LYS A 297 108.74 39.31 16.01
CA LYS A 297 107.53 39.80 15.33
C LYS A 297 107.09 38.85 14.22
N TRP A 298 108.03 38.35 13.42
CA TRP A 298 107.76 37.35 12.38
C TRP A 298 107.19 36.06 12.99
N LYS A 299 107.81 35.52 14.04
CA LYS A 299 107.31 34.31 14.72
C LYS A 299 105.89 34.52 15.26
N THR A 300 105.60 35.66 15.87
CA THR A 300 104.24 35.98 16.33
C THR A 300 103.25 36.11 15.18
N PHE A 301 103.65 36.75 14.08
CA PHE A 301 102.81 36.90 12.88
C PHE A 301 102.53 35.54 12.22
N SER A 302 103.56 34.75 11.94
CA SER A 302 103.45 33.42 11.32
C SER A 302 102.56 32.48 12.14
N MET A 303 102.78 32.42 13.46
CA MET A 303 101.94 31.62 14.36
C MET A 303 100.48 32.11 14.38
N ARG A 304 100.25 33.43 14.32
CA ARG A 304 98.89 33.98 14.24
C ARG A 304 98.19 33.61 12.93
N VAL A 305 98.90 33.68 11.80
CA VAL A 305 98.31 33.34 10.49
C VAL A 305 98.04 31.84 10.39
N GLU A 306 98.96 31.00 10.89
CA GLU A 306 98.78 29.55 10.97
C GLU A 306 97.57 29.18 11.83
N ASN A 307 97.47 29.72 13.05
CA ASN A 307 96.32 29.50 13.93
C ASN A 307 95.01 30.00 13.30
N ASN A 308 95.01 31.15 12.63
CA ASN A 308 93.82 31.65 11.94
C ASN A 308 93.40 30.73 10.78
N ALA A 309 94.36 30.12 10.07
CA ALA A 309 94.08 29.17 8.99
C ALA A 309 93.52 27.85 9.54
N THR A 310 94.05 27.34 10.66
CA THR A 310 93.51 26.15 11.34
C THR A 310 92.12 26.41 11.90
N ASP A 311 91.90 27.54 12.58
CA ASP A 311 90.58 27.91 13.12
C ASP A 311 89.53 28.05 12.00
N SER A 312 89.93 28.61 10.85
CA SER A 312 89.06 28.73 9.67
C SER A 312 88.73 27.36 9.07
N ALA A 313 89.69 26.42 9.04
CA ALA A 313 89.47 25.05 8.58
C ALA A 313 88.52 24.29 9.51
N ASP A 314 88.70 24.42 10.82
CA ASP A 314 87.85 23.77 11.83
C ASP A 314 86.42 24.33 11.80
N PHE A 315 86.26 25.65 11.71
CA PHE A 315 84.95 26.28 11.54
C PHE A 315 84.24 25.79 10.26
N SER A 316 84.97 25.73 9.14
CA SER A 316 84.42 25.22 7.88
C SER A 316 84.02 23.74 7.97
N ALA A 317 84.83 22.91 8.64
CA ALA A 317 84.52 21.50 8.85
C ALA A 317 83.27 21.31 9.74
N ALA A 318 83.15 22.09 10.82
CA ALA A 318 81.97 22.09 11.68
C ALA A 318 80.70 22.52 10.91
N GLN A 319 80.82 23.55 10.06
CA GLN A 319 79.71 24.01 9.22
C GLN A 319 79.28 22.95 8.20
N HIS A 320 80.23 22.28 7.54
CA HIS A 320 79.95 21.14 6.66
C HIS A 320 79.22 20.01 7.40
N CYS A 321 79.69 19.60 8.59
CA CYS A 321 79.01 18.58 9.38
C CYS A 321 77.57 18.97 9.73
N SER A 322 77.33 20.25 10.08
CA SER A 322 75.98 20.75 10.33
C SER A 322 75.11 20.72 9.07
N MET A 323 75.65 21.13 7.91
CA MET A 323 74.93 21.11 6.64
C MET A 323 74.60 19.69 6.19
N GLU A 324 75.54 18.75 6.35
CA GLU A 324 75.35 17.33 6.03
C GLU A 324 74.20 16.72 6.86
N LEU A 325 74.13 17.05 8.16
CA LEU A 325 73.06 16.57 9.03
C LEU A 325 71.68 17.10 8.60
N LEU A 326 71.60 18.38 8.22
CA LEU A 326 70.36 18.98 7.71
C LEU A 326 69.96 18.38 6.35
N LEU A 327 70.92 18.09 5.47
CA LEU A 327 70.67 17.41 4.19
C LEU A 327 70.16 15.99 4.40
N GLN A 328 70.78 15.23 5.31
CA GLN A 328 70.34 13.88 5.64
C GLN A 328 68.94 13.86 6.25
N GLN A 329 68.62 14.83 7.12
CA GLN A 329 67.26 15.03 7.62
C GLN A 329 66.28 15.31 6.49
N SER A 330 66.63 16.20 5.56
CA SER A 330 65.79 16.56 4.41
C SER A 330 65.50 15.35 3.51
N ILE A 331 66.51 14.53 3.22
CA ILE A 331 66.37 13.27 2.46
C ILE A 331 65.44 12.31 3.21
N SER A 332 65.69 12.08 4.50
CA SER A 332 64.85 11.18 5.30
C SER A 332 63.39 11.65 5.38
N THR A 333 63.14 12.96 5.48
CA THR A 333 61.80 13.53 5.48
C THR A 333 61.12 13.36 4.12
N ALA A 334 61.81 13.60 3.01
CA ALA A 334 61.28 13.38 1.67
C ALA A 334 60.88 11.92 1.44
N GLU A 335 61.74 10.97 1.82
CA GLU A 335 61.42 9.53 1.74
C GLU A 335 60.24 9.13 2.62
N ALA A 336 60.17 9.67 3.84
CA ALA A 336 59.07 9.40 4.76
C ALA A 336 57.74 9.94 4.21
N ALA A 337 57.76 11.13 3.59
CA ALA A 337 56.60 11.74 2.93
C ALA A 337 56.13 10.92 1.73
N SER A 338 57.04 10.49 0.85
CA SER A 338 56.73 9.61 -0.28
C SER A 338 56.09 8.29 0.17
N LYS A 339 56.69 7.61 1.16
CA LYS A 339 56.14 6.38 1.75
C LYS A 339 54.77 6.61 2.41
N HIS A 340 54.57 7.76 3.02
CA HIS A 340 53.29 8.12 3.65
C HIS A 340 52.21 8.29 2.58
N LEU A 341 52.49 9.05 1.51
CA LEU A 341 51.56 9.25 0.39
C LEU A 341 51.09 7.91 -0.18
N LYS A 342 52.03 7.01 -0.50
CA LYS A 342 51.72 5.68 -1.03
C LYS A 342 50.80 4.87 -0.11
N ARG A 343 51.11 4.82 1.19
CA ARG A 343 50.26 4.15 2.20
C ARG A 343 48.86 4.78 2.29
N THR A 344 48.77 6.10 2.16
CA THR A 344 47.48 6.80 2.15
C THR A 344 46.67 6.42 0.92
N HIS A 345 47.25 6.41 -0.27
CA HIS A 345 46.57 6.00 -1.50
C HIS A 345 46.08 4.54 -1.44
N GLU A 346 46.95 3.61 -1.03
CA GLU A 346 46.59 2.20 -0.83
C GLU A 346 45.40 2.05 0.14
N SER A 347 45.42 2.79 1.26
CA SER A 347 44.33 2.75 2.24
C SER A 347 43.01 3.36 1.72
N VAL A 348 43.08 4.42 0.92
CA VAL A 348 41.89 5.02 0.29
C VAL A 348 41.29 4.05 -0.73
N ASN A 349 42.11 3.44 -1.59
CA ASN A 349 41.65 2.45 -2.57
C ASN A 349 41.00 1.24 -1.89
N GLU A 350 41.61 0.70 -0.83
CA GLU A 350 41.03 -0.40 -0.05
C GLU A 350 39.66 -0.01 0.54
N LYS A 351 39.55 1.19 1.11
CA LYS A 351 38.28 1.69 1.66
C LYS A 351 37.22 1.88 0.59
N CYS A 352 37.57 2.48 -0.55
CA CYS A 352 36.67 2.65 -1.69
C CYS A 352 36.17 1.31 -2.23
N ALA A 353 37.07 0.33 -2.43
CA ALA A 353 36.71 -1.02 -2.87
C ALA A 353 35.82 -1.74 -1.86
N THR A 354 36.13 -1.64 -0.56
CA THR A 354 35.32 -2.21 0.52
C THR A 354 33.92 -1.59 0.55
N GLN A 355 33.82 -0.27 0.39
CA GLN A 355 32.55 0.44 0.35
C GLN A 355 31.71 0.06 -0.87
N ALA A 356 32.32 -0.04 -2.05
CA ALA A 356 31.64 -0.49 -3.27
C ALA A 356 31.11 -1.92 -3.12
N SER A 357 31.92 -2.84 -2.57
CA SER A 357 31.52 -4.21 -2.27
C SER A 357 30.38 -4.29 -1.23
N ALA A 358 30.46 -3.49 -0.16
CA ALA A 358 29.41 -3.39 0.84
C ALA A 358 28.09 -2.88 0.22
N MET A 359 28.15 -1.87 -0.64
CA MET A 359 26.97 -1.37 -1.36
C MET A 359 26.36 -2.45 -2.26
N ALA A 360 27.18 -3.15 -3.07
CA ALA A 360 26.71 -4.25 -3.91
C ALA A 360 26.04 -5.37 -3.08
N SER A 361 26.59 -5.69 -1.90
CA SER A 361 25.99 -6.68 -1.00
C SER A 361 24.63 -6.23 -0.45
N LEU A 362 24.47 -4.94 -0.13
CA LEU A 362 23.23 -4.35 0.36
C LEU A 362 22.16 -4.34 -0.75
N VAL A 363 22.54 -3.92 -1.95
CA VAL A 363 21.69 -3.94 -3.15
C VAL A 363 21.17 -5.35 -3.41
N ARG A 364 22.05 -6.36 -3.41
CA ARG A 364 21.66 -7.76 -3.59
C ARG A 364 20.63 -8.21 -2.55
N ASN A 365 20.86 -7.89 -1.27
CA ASN A 365 19.93 -8.27 -0.19
C ASN A 365 18.56 -7.56 -0.34
N LEU A 366 18.55 -6.29 -0.74
CA LEU A 366 17.31 -5.54 -0.95
C LEU A 366 16.53 -6.06 -2.15
N SER A 367 17.19 -6.38 -3.26
CA SER A 367 16.55 -7.00 -4.43
C SER A 367 16.02 -8.40 -4.14
N GLU A 368 16.73 -9.18 -3.33
CA GLU A 368 16.24 -10.47 -2.82
C GLU A 368 14.97 -10.29 -1.96
N SER A 369 14.97 -9.30 -1.06
CA SER A 369 13.79 -8.95 -0.26
C SER A 369 12.60 -8.49 -1.13
N ASN A 370 12.83 -7.66 -2.14
CA ASN A 370 11.81 -7.27 -3.12
C ASN A 370 11.26 -8.50 -3.86
N GLY A 371 12.15 -9.43 -4.22
CA GLY A 371 11.81 -10.73 -4.79
C GLY A 371 10.87 -11.53 -3.88
N GLN A 372 11.19 -11.60 -2.60
CA GLN A 372 10.39 -12.30 -1.59
C GLN A 372 9.00 -11.67 -1.41
N HIS A 373 8.91 -10.33 -1.36
CA HIS A 373 7.62 -9.64 -1.27
C HIS A 373 6.71 -9.91 -2.48
N ASP A 374 7.26 -9.97 -3.70
CA ASP A 374 6.51 -10.33 -4.91
C ASP A 374 5.95 -11.76 -4.81
N LEU A 375 6.74 -12.72 -4.29
CA LEU A 375 6.28 -14.09 -4.05
C LEU A 375 5.18 -14.18 -2.98
N GLU A 376 5.29 -13.42 -1.88
CA GLU A 376 4.27 -13.36 -0.83
C GLU A 376 2.94 -12.81 -1.36
N ILE A 377 2.99 -11.74 -2.16
CA ILE A 377 1.82 -11.18 -2.82
C ILE A 377 1.23 -12.14 -3.85
N ASP A 378 2.06 -12.87 -4.60
CA ASP A 378 1.59 -13.90 -5.54
C ASP A 378 0.86 -15.06 -4.84
N SER A 379 1.38 -15.50 -3.71
CA SER A 379 0.74 -16.51 -2.86
C SER A 379 -0.60 -16.02 -2.30
N ALA A 380 -0.65 -14.80 -1.78
CA ALA A 380 -1.87 -14.18 -1.28
C ALA A 380 -2.91 -14.00 -2.39
N ARG A 381 -2.49 -13.57 -3.59
CA ARG A 381 -3.34 -13.48 -4.78
C ARG A 381 -3.93 -14.84 -5.13
N THR A 382 -3.11 -15.88 -5.24
CA THR A 382 -3.58 -17.23 -5.60
C THR A 382 -4.61 -17.73 -4.60
N THR A 383 -4.41 -17.47 -3.31
CA THR A 383 -5.37 -17.78 -2.25
C THR A 383 -6.67 -17.00 -2.43
N ALA A 384 -6.59 -15.69 -2.65
CA ALA A 384 -7.74 -14.83 -2.89
C ALA A 384 -8.55 -15.21 -4.15
N GLU A 385 -7.87 -15.53 -5.24
CA GLU A 385 -8.49 -16.02 -6.48
C GLU A 385 -9.23 -17.35 -6.23
N GLN A 386 -8.61 -18.28 -5.49
CA GLN A 386 -9.22 -19.56 -5.15
C GLN A 386 -10.45 -19.37 -4.24
N ASP A 387 -10.37 -18.49 -3.24
CA ASP A 387 -11.49 -18.16 -2.36
C ASP A 387 -12.65 -17.53 -3.15
N ALA A 388 -12.35 -16.61 -4.08
CA ALA A 388 -13.37 -16.02 -4.95
C ALA A 388 -14.03 -17.07 -5.85
N VAL A 389 -13.26 -18.04 -6.37
CA VAL A 389 -13.80 -19.19 -7.12
C VAL A 389 -14.72 -20.02 -6.24
N ASN A 390 -14.26 -20.43 -5.06
CA ASN A 390 -15.02 -21.26 -4.13
C ASN A 390 -16.33 -20.57 -3.69
N CYS A 391 -16.24 -19.34 -3.18
CA CYS A 391 -17.42 -18.57 -2.77
C CYS A 391 -18.41 -18.35 -3.92
N SER A 392 -17.92 -18.09 -5.13
CA SER A 392 -18.80 -17.97 -6.30
C SER A 392 -19.53 -19.26 -6.63
N GLN A 393 -18.84 -20.40 -6.53
CA GLN A 393 -19.40 -21.71 -6.81
C GLN A 393 -20.48 -22.06 -5.78
N ASP A 394 -20.21 -21.82 -4.49
CA ASP A 394 -21.15 -22.08 -3.40
C ASP A 394 -22.42 -21.24 -3.55
N ILE A 395 -22.28 -19.93 -3.84
CA ILE A 395 -23.42 -19.03 -4.07
C ILE A 395 -24.23 -19.49 -5.28
N LEU A 396 -23.58 -19.88 -6.39
CA LEU A 396 -24.28 -20.36 -7.58
C LEU A 396 -25.07 -21.65 -7.29
N GLN A 397 -24.49 -22.58 -6.53
CA GLN A 397 -25.18 -23.81 -6.10
C GLN A 397 -26.40 -23.52 -5.23
N GLU A 398 -26.30 -22.58 -4.28
CA GLU A 398 -27.45 -22.18 -3.46
C GLU A 398 -28.54 -21.50 -4.30
N LEU A 399 -28.16 -20.69 -5.29
CA LEU A 399 -29.11 -20.11 -6.25
C LEU A 399 -29.80 -21.18 -7.10
N ASP A 400 -29.09 -22.23 -7.52
CA ASP A 400 -29.68 -23.37 -8.22
C ASP A 400 -30.70 -24.10 -7.32
N ARG A 401 -30.32 -24.42 -6.08
CA ARG A 401 -31.21 -25.06 -5.09
C ARG A 401 -32.47 -24.24 -4.79
N LEU A 402 -32.34 -22.93 -4.67
CA LEU A 402 -33.47 -22.02 -4.48
C LEU A 402 -34.41 -22.04 -5.69
N SER A 403 -33.85 -22.09 -6.90
CA SER A 403 -34.63 -22.16 -8.14
C SER A 403 -35.42 -23.46 -8.24
N GLU A 404 -34.80 -24.58 -7.89
CA GLU A 404 -35.44 -25.90 -7.86
C GLU A 404 -36.61 -25.92 -6.85
N ARG A 405 -36.38 -25.40 -5.63
CA ARG A 405 -37.44 -25.31 -4.60
C ARG A 405 -38.61 -24.44 -5.06
N GLN A 406 -38.33 -23.27 -5.63
CA GLN A 406 -39.38 -22.38 -6.11
C GLN A 406 -40.23 -23.05 -7.21
N GLN A 407 -39.58 -23.79 -8.10
CA GLN A 407 -40.27 -24.51 -9.17
C GLN A 407 -41.14 -25.66 -8.62
N GLU A 408 -40.66 -26.38 -7.60
CA GLU A 408 -41.43 -27.41 -6.90
C GLU A 408 -42.65 -26.83 -6.18
N GLU A 409 -42.48 -25.73 -5.44
CA GLU A 409 -43.58 -25.04 -4.74
C GLU A 409 -44.67 -24.57 -5.72
N VAL A 410 -44.26 -23.92 -6.83
CA VAL A 410 -45.19 -23.46 -7.87
C VAL A 410 -45.87 -24.64 -8.57
N SER A 411 -45.17 -25.75 -8.82
CA SER A 411 -45.76 -26.98 -9.36
C SER A 411 -46.82 -27.56 -8.40
N GLY A 412 -46.57 -27.50 -7.09
CA GLY A 412 -47.55 -27.88 -6.07
C GLY A 412 -48.82 -27.04 -6.13
N ILE A 413 -48.69 -25.71 -6.32
CA ILE A 413 -49.83 -24.81 -6.50
C ILE A 413 -50.61 -25.17 -7.77
N PHE A 414 -49.95 -25.37 -8.91
CA PHE A 414 -50.62 -25.75 -10.16
C PHE A 414 -51.40 -27.06 -10.02
N SER A 415 -50.82 -28.06 -9.34
CA SER A 415 -51.51 -29.33 -9.08
C SER A 415 -52.77 -29.13 -8.23
N SER A 416 -52.72 -28.23 -7.24
CA SER A 416 -53.85 -27.92 -6.36
C SER A 416 -54.95 -27.14 -7.08
N VAL A 417 -54.56 -26.14 -7.89
CA VAL A 417 -55.49 -25.37 -8.74
C VAL A 417 -56.21 -26.28 -9.71
N LYS A 418 -55.48 -27.22 -10.34
CA LYS A 418 -56.06 -28.20 -11.26
C LYS A 418 -57.04 -29.15 -10.56
N ALA A 419 -56.64 -29.72 -9.41
CA ALA A 419 -57.53 -30.58 -8.63
C ALA A 419 -58.81 -29.84 -8.20
N GLN A 420 -58.71 -28.54 -7.87
CA GLN A 420 -59.87 -27.74 -7.51
C GLN A 420 -60.77 -27.42 -8.72
N ALA A 421 -60.20 -27.18 -9.90
CA ALA A 421 -60.96 -27.04 -11.14
C ALA A 421 -61.73 -28.32 -11.48
N ASP A 422 -61.07 -29.49 -11.39
CA ASP A 422 -61.69 -30.80 -11.60
C ASP A 422 -62.86 -31.02 -10.61
N ASN A 423 -62.69 -30.67 -9.33
CA ASN A 423 -63.74 -30.76 -8.33
C ASN A 423 -64.94 -29.83 -8.61
N LEU A 424 -64.70 -28.63 -9.15
CA LEU A 424 -65.79 -27.71 -9.55
C LEU A 424 -66.58 -28.24 -10.74
N GLU A 425 -65.92 -28.93 -11.65
CA GLU A 425 -66.58 -29.60 -12.78
C GLU A 425 -67.49 -30.73 -12.28
N VAL A 426 -66.99 -31.60 -11.40
CA VAL A 426 -67.80 -32.65 -10.75
C VAL A 426 -68.98 -32.04 -9.98
N PHE A 427 -68.74 -31.00 -9.16
CA PHE A 427 -69.82 -30.34 -8.41
C PHE A 427 -70.89 -29.73 -9.32
N ARG A 428 -70.50 -29.19 -10.48
CA ARG A 428 -71.44 -28.66 -11.48
C ARG A 428 -72.34 -29.77 -12.02
N GLU A 429 -71.75 -30.90 -12.40
CA GLU A 429 -72.47 -32.07 -12.91
C GLU A 429 -73.43 -32.62 -11.85
N GLU A 430 -72.93 -32.90 -10.64
CA GLU A 430 -73.73 -33.41 -9.52
C GLU A 430 -74.90 -32.47 -9.16
N HIS A 431 -74.67 -31.16 -9.09
CA HIS A 431 -75.72 -30.20 -8.81
C HIS A 431 -76.78 -30.18 -9.92
N SER A 432 -76.35 -30.23 -11.19
CA SER A 432 -77.26 -30.28 -12.34
C SER A 432 -78.13 -31.54 -12.30
N ASP A 433 -77.53 -32.69 -12.03
CA ASP A 433 -78.23 -33.98 -11.95
C ASP A 433 -79.20 -34.01 -10.76
N GLN A 434 -78.79 -33.52 -9.60
CA GLN A 434 -79.63 -33.43 -8.40
C GLN A 434 -80.83 -32.50 -8.63
N ALA A 435 -80.60 -31.34 -9.25
CA ALA A 435 -81.66 -30.39 -9.60
C ALA A 435 -82.67 -31.03 -10.57
N ALA A 436 -82.19 -31.67 -11.63
CA ALA A 436 -83.03 -32.40 -12.58
C ALA A 436 -83.81 -33.55 -11.92
N CYS A 437 -83.20 -34.26 -10.96
CA CYS A 437 -83.86 -35.31 -10.20
C CYS A 437 -84.99 -34.76 -9.33
N ILE A 438 -84.76 -33.68 -8.58
CA ILE A 438 -85.78 -33.02 -7.75
C ILE A 438 -86.94 -32.52 -8.61
N GLU A 439 -86.64 -31.89 -9.75
CA GLU A 439 -87.66 -31.43 -10.69
C GLU A 439 -88.51 -32.60 -11.20
N LYS A 440 -87.88 -33.72 -11.56
CA LYS A 440 -88.56 -34.94 -12.02
C LYS A 440 -89.39 -35.62 -10.92
N GLU A 441 -88.88 -35.70 -9.69
CA GLU A 441 -89.61 -36.27 -8.55
C GLU A 441 -90.81 -35.40 -8.15
N ALA A 442 -90.65 -34.08 -8.16
CA ALA A 442 -91.74 -33.13 -7.94
C ALA A 442 -92.80 -33.26 -9.04
N GLU A 443 -92.37 -33.34 -10.31
CA GLU A 443 -93.26 -33.55 -11.45
C GLU A 443 -94.07 -34.85 -11.29
N ALA A 444 -93.40 -35.96 -11.02
CA ALA A 444 -94.03 -37.26 -10.82
C ALA A 444 -95.01 -37.23 -9.63
N THR A 445 -94.64 -36.58 -8.52
CA THR A 445 -95.49 -36.49 -7.33
C THR A 445 -96.75 -35.68 -7.60
N PHE A 446 -96.62 -34.50 -8.20
CA PHE A 446 -97.75 -33.60 -8.42
C PHE A 446 -98.62 -33.97 -9.64
N GLN A 447 -98.09 -34.71 -10.62
CA GLN A 447 -98.89 -35.19 -11.76
C GLN A 447 -99.47 -36.58 -11.58
N GLN A 448 -98.74 -37.50 -10.94
CA GLN A 448 -99.12 -38.91 -10.90
C GLN A 448 -99.65 -39.37 -9.55
N ARG A 449 -99.19 -38.79 -8.43
CA ARG A 449 -99.54 -39.25 -7.07
C ARG A 449 -100.53 -38.34 -6.35
N TYR A 450 -100.55 -37.06 -6.69
CA TYR A 450 -101.59 -36.14 -6.23
C TYR A 450 -102.90 -36.50 -6.94
N MET A 451 -103.72 -37.33 -6.28
CA MET A 451 -105.06 -37.69 -6.76
C MET A 451 -106.09 -36.68 -6.30
N ASP A 452 -107.08 -36.42 -7.16
CA ASP A 452 -108.26 -35.64 -6.79
C ASP A 452 -108.93 -36.25 -5.55
N TYR A 453 -109.54 -35.39 -4.73
CA TYR A 453 -110.17 -35.77 -3.47
C TYR A 453 -111.12 -36.98 -3.62
N ASP A 454 -110.88 -38.04 -2.86
CA ASP A 454 -111.70 -39.26 -2.85
C ASP A 454 -112.78 -39.16 -1.74
N PRO A 455 -114.09 -39.25 -2.04
CA PRO A 455 -115.14 -38.94 -1.08
C PRO A 455 -115.15 -39.89 0.12
N THR A 456 -114.73 -39.40 1.29
CA THR A 456 -114.74 -40.15 2.54
C THR A 456 -115.70 -39.48 3.53
N GLY A 457 -117.01 -39.73 3.37
CA GLY A 457 -117.96 -39.41 4.43
C GLY A 457 -119.41 -39.25 4.01
N THR A 458 -120.24 -40.20 4.48
CA THR A 458 -121.69 -40.11 4.71
C THR A 458 -122.49 -39.38 3.64
N THR A 459 -122.47 -39.91 2.42
CA THR A 459 -123.50 -39.60 1.43
C THR A 459 -124.85 -40.13 1.95
N PRO A 460 -125.92 -39.31 2.01
CA PRO A 460 -127.24 -39.76 2.41
C PRO A 460 -127.70 -40.95 1.56
N ILE A 461 -128.07 -42.06 2.20
CA ILE A 461 -128.54 -43.27 1.52
C ILE A 461 -129.95 -43.03 0.99
N ARG A 462 -130.20 -43.46 -0.26
CA ARG A 462 -131.48 -43.36 -0.97
C ARG A 462 -132.64 -43.86 -0.08
N CYS A 463 -133.55 -42.97 0.32
CA CYS A 463 -134.81 -43.37 0.95
C CYS A 463 -135.74 -43.98 -0.11
N GLU A 464 -136.08 -45.26 0.00
CA GLU A 464 -137.16 -45.88 -0.78
C GLU A 464 -138.50 -45.35 -0.24
N SER A 465 -139.30 -44.70 -1.10
CA SER A 465 -140.65 -44.24 -0.74
C SER A 465 -141.67 -45.33 -1.08
N GLU A 466 -142.55 -45.68 -0.14
CA GLU A 466 -143.64 -46.63 -0.36
C GLU A 466 -144.74 -46.01 -1.23
N VAL A 467 -144.64 -46.22 -2.54
CA VAL A 467 -145.67 -45.78 -3.50
C VAL A 467 -146.85 -46.77 -3.48
N PRO A 468 -148.11 -46.33 -3.25
CA PRO A 468 -149.27 -47.23 -3.21
C PRO A 468 -149.52 -47.96 -4.54
N SER A 469 -149.80 -49.27 -4.46
CA SER A 469 -150.03 -50.12 -5.63
C SER A 469 -151.38 -49.82 -6.31
N LYS A 470 -151.46 -50.05 -7.64
CA LYS A 470 -152.69 -49.85 -8.44
C LYS A 470 -153.92 -50.58 -7.86
N ALA A 471 -153.72 -51.76 -7.27
CA ALA A 471 -154.78 -52.54 -6.63
C ALA A 471 -155.34 -51.84 -5.38
N SER A 472 -154.51 -51.14 -4.62
CA SER A 472 -154.92 -50.33 -3.46
C SER A 472 -155.69 -49.06 -3.87
N ILE A 473 -155.51 -48.60 -5.12
CA ILE A 473 -156.22 -47.45 -5.70
C ILE A 473 -157.60 -47.90 -6.23
N GLU A 474 -157.69 -49.06 -6.91
CA GLU A 474 -158.94 -49.58 -7.50
C GLU A 474 -159.95 -50.11 -6.46
N SER A 475 -159.49 -50.55 -5.27
CA SER A 475 -160.40 -50.98 -4.19
C SER A 475 -161.21 -49.83 -3.54
N LEU A 476 -160.97 -48.58 -3.96
CA LEU A 476 -161.59 -47.38 -3.42
C LEU A 476 -162.72 -46.82 -4.33
N CYS A 477 -163.09 -47.49 -5.43
CA CYS A 477 -164.16 -47.09 -6.37
C CYS A 477 -165.50 -47.86 -6.14
N THR A 478 -166.64 -47.18 -6.25
CA THR A 478 -168.01 -47.70 -6.00
C THR A 478 -168.71 -48.33 -7.24
N MET A 479 -169.72 -49.18 -7.01
CA MET A 479 -170.38 -50.09 -7.99
C MET A 479 -171.27 -49.42 -9.07
N PRO A 480 -171.59 -50.10 -10.21
CA PRO A 480 -172.29 -49.52 -11.38
C PRO A 480 -173.78 -49.19 -11.17
N MET A 481 -174.26 -48.15 -11.87
CA MET A 481 -175.55 -47.48 -11.66
C MET A 481 -176.80 -48.34 -11.94
N ASP A 482 -176.71 -49.34 -12.82
CA ASP A 482 -177.86 -50.19 -13.19
C ASP A 482 -178.31 -51.10 -12.03
N ALA A 483 -177.38 -51.50 -11.16
CA ALA A 483 -177.66 -52.30 -9.96
C ALA A 483 -178.31 -51.46 -8.84
N LEU A 484 -178.06 -50.15 -8.80
CA LEU A 484 -178.66 -49.22 -7.85
C LEU A 484 -180.14 -48.89 -8.17
N ILE A 485 -180.59 -49.09 -9.42
CA ILE A 485 -181.95 -48.74 -9.87
C ILE A 485 -182.95 -49.90 -9.70
N GLU A 486 -182.51 -51.16 -9.84
CA GLU A 486 -183.33 -52.36 -9.58
C GLU A 486 -183.60 -52.55 -8.08
N GLU A 487 -182.59 -52.33 -7.21
CA GLU A 487 -182.73 -52.42 -5.75
C GLU A 487 -183.73 -51.37 -5.17
N PHE A 488 -183.86 -50.23 -5.86
CA PHE A 488 -184.80 -49.18 -5.49
C PHE A 488 -186.25 -49.50 -5.91
N ARG A 489 -186.45 -50.30 -6.96
CA ARG A 489 -187.79 -50.58 -7.54
C ARG A 489 -188.50 -51.75 -6.84
N GLU A 490 -187.77 -52.62 -6.15
CA GLU A 490 -188.29 -53.83 -5.52
C GLU A 490 -188.84 -53.61 -4.08
N ASN A 491 -188.46 -52.52 -3.41
CA ASN A 491 -188.73 -52.36 -1.98
C ASN A 491 -189.91 -51.43 -1.58
N HIS A 492 -190.58 -50.71 -2.50
CA HIS A 492 -191.61 -49.72 -2.10
C HIS A 492 -192.78 -49.53 -3.13
N PRO A 493 -193.94 -50.21 -2.96
CA PRO A 493 -195.17 -50.03 -3.77
C PRO A 493 -195.98 -48.78 -3.40
N CYS A 494 -196.77 -48.30 -4.37
CA CYS A 494 -197.39 -46.97 -4.43
C CYS A 494 -198.65 -46.81 -3.56
N ASP A 495 -198.73 -45.73 -2.77
CA ASP A 495 -199.96 -45.02 -2.43
C ASP A 495 -199.66 -43.53 -2.16
N SER A 496 -200.67 -42.71 -2.40
CA SER A 496 -200.66 -41.33 -2.87
C SER A 496 -200.55 -40.19 -1.84
N VAL A 497 -200.30 -38.98 -2.38
CA VAL A 497 -200.76 -37.62 -1.95
C VAL A 497 -199.75 -36.68 -1.24
N ASP A 498 -199.55 -35.51 -1.87
CA ASP A 498 -199.10 -34.18 -1.37
C ASP A 498 -197.69 -34.08 -0.70
N GLU A 499 -196.87 -33.02 -0.82
CA GLU A 499 -197.09 -31.60 -1.09
C GLU A 499 -195.71 -30.92 -1.33
N LYS A 500 -195.67 -29.99 -2.29
CA LYS A 500 -194.96 -28.68 -2.36
C LYS A 500 -193.58 -28.40 -1.73
N GLU A 501 -192.80 -27.66 -2.55
CA GLU A 501 -191.86 -26.55 -2.21
C GLU A 501 -190.49 -26.93 -1.59
N SER A 502 -189.32 -26.37 -1.96
CA SER A 502 -188.94 -25.33 -2.94
C SER A 502 -187.39 -25.31 -3.08
N ARG A 503 -186.89 -25.14 -4.30
CA ARG A 503 -185.60 -24.47 -4.63
C ARG A 503 -185.96 -23.07 -5.12
N PRO A 504 -185.19 -21.99 -4.86
CA PRO A 504 -184.03 -21.64 -5.71
C PRO A 504 -182.92 -20.83 -4.96
N SER A 505 -181.69 -20.61 -5.42
CA SER A 505 -181.26 -19.58 -6.40
C SER A 505 -179.76 -19.21 -6.15
N LEU A 506 -178.91 -19.14 -7.19
CA LEU A 506 -178.24 -17.94 -7.78
C LEU A 506 -177.01 -17.33 -7.02
N ILE A 507 -175.77 -17.65 -7.48
CA ILE A 507 -174.72 -16.82 -8.20
C ILE A 507 -174.67 -15.29 -7.88
N PRO A 508 -173.54 -14.47 -7.94
CA PRO A 508 -172.28 -14.58 -8.75
C PRO A 508 -170.90 -14.03 -8.19
N ARG A 509 -169.79 -14.38 -8.91
CA ARG A 509 -168.58 -13.60 -9.44
C ARG A 509 -167.83 -12.57 -8.52
N SER A 510 -166.51 -12.27 -8.55
CA SER A 510 -165.26 -12.53 -9.34
C SER A 510 -164.06 -11.85 -8.56
N PRO A 511 -162.90 -11.41 -9.11
CA PRO A 511 -161.64 -12.15 -9.46
C PRO A 511 -160.27 -11.51 -9.02
N LEU A 512 -159.13 -12.18 -9.36
CA LEU A 512 -157.69 -11.74 -9.51
C LEU A 512 -156.90 -11.27 -8.25
N ALA A 513 -155.56 -11.45 -8.05
CA ALA A 513 -154.34 -11.60 -8.88
C ALA A 513 -153.24 -12.41 -8.10
N GLU A 514 -152.36 -13.25 -8.68
CA GLU A 514 -150.99 -13.02 -9.24
C GLU A 514 -150.05 -12.08 -8.45
N LEU A 515 -148.71 -12.15 -8.45
CA LEU A 515 -147.61 -13.13 -8.67
C LEU A 515 -146.33 -12.25 -8.71
N ASN A 516 -145.22 -12.69 -8.11
CA ASN A 516 -143.84 -12.60 -8.65
C ASN A 516 -142.88 -13.35 -7.74
#